data_AF-A0A3M1J4C1-F1
#
_entry.id   AF-A0A3M1J4C1-F1
#
_cell.length_a   1.000
_cell.length_b   1.000
_cell.length_c   1.000
_cell.angle_alpha   90.00
_cell.angle_beta   90.00
_cell.angle_gamma   90.00
#
_symmetry.space_group_name_H-M   'P 1'
#
loop_
_entity.id
_entity.type
_entity.pdbx_description
1 polymer ?
#
loop_
_entity_poly.entity_id
_entity_poly.type
_entity_poly.pdbx_seq_one_letter_code
_entity_poly.pdbx_strand_id
1 'polypeptide(L)' 'MPATEVLTIEQLADYLQIAKSTAYKLAQEGRIPAQKVGKHWRFHRGAIDRWIAGVEAPRRADDPGLPRTGLLKAHRTHVK' A
#
# COMPACT_ATOMS: atom_id res chain seq x y z
N MET A 1 24.18 2.92 7.55
CA MET A 1 23.33 2.24 6.56
C MET A 1 22.61 3.33 5.78
N PRO A 2 22.79 3.50 4.46
CA PRO A 2 22.12 4.58 3.74
C PRO A 2 20.61 4.35 3.85
N ALA A 3 19.93 5.26 4.53
CA ALA A 3 18.49 5.20 4.67
C ALA A 3 17.89 5.48 3.29
N THR A 4 17.64 4.43 2.50
CA THR A 4 16.93 4.58 1.24
C THR A 4 15.57 5.18 1.57
N GLU A 5 15.43 6.48 1.32
CA GLU A 5 14.23 7.24 1.66
C GLU A 5 13.03 6.87 0.78
N VAL A 6 13.23 5.99 -0.20
CA VAL A 6 12.24 5.61 -1.21
C VAL A 6 11.97 4.11 -1.18
N LEU A 7 10.72 3.76 -0.89
CA LEU A 7 10.18 2.41 -0.89
C LEU A 7 9.58 2.06 -2.26
N THR A 8 9.69 0.79 -2.65
CA THR A 8 8.88 0.21 -3.73
C THR A 8 7.49 -0.15 -3.22
N ILE A 9 6.59 -0.54 -4.12
CA ILE A 9 5.26 -1.05 -3.73
C ILE A 9 5.35 -2.28 -2.81
N GLU A 10 6.35 -3.14 -3.03
CA GLU A 10 6.56 -4.34 -2.21
C GLU A 10 7.05 -3.98 -0.81
N GLN A 11 8.01 -3.06 -0.73
CA GLN A 11 8.52 -2.57 0.55
C GLN A 11 7.47 -1.76 1.30
N LEU A 12 6.62 -1.01 0.58
CA LEU A 12 5.51 -0.30 1.20
C LEU A 12 4.47 -1.27 1.75
N ALA A 13 4.11 -2.29 0.99
CA ALA A 13 3.16 -3.31 1.42
C ALA A 13 3.64 -4.01 2.70
N ASP A 14 4.93 -4.33 2.76
CA ASP A 14 5.57 -4.87 3.97
C ASP A 14 5.59 -3.84 5.11
N TYR A 15 5.94 -2.58 4.83
CA TYR A 15 6.00 -1.51 5.83
C TYR A 15 4.63 -1.21 6.46
N LEU A 16 3.57 -1.19 5.66
CA LEU A 16 2.20 -0.95 6.10
C LEU A 16 1.50 -2.24 6.56
N GLN A 17 2.13 -3.40 6.41
CA GLN A 17 1.56 -4.72 6.68
C GLN A 17 0.22 -4.96 5.92
N ILE A 18 0.15 -4.52 4.66
CA ILE A 18 -1.02 -4.70 3.79
C ILE A 18 -0.69 -5.55 2.55
N ALA A 19 -1.72 -6.05 1.87
CA ALA A 19 -1.52 -6.77 0.61
C ALA A 19 -1.00 -5.84 -0.50
N LYS A 20 -0.08 -6.34 -1.35
CA LYS A 20 0.46 -5.61 -2.52
C LYS A 20 -0.65 -5.08 -3.44
N SER A 21 -1.71 -5.87 -3.63
CA SER A 21 -2.87 -5.47 -4.44
C SER A 21 -3.60 -4.27 -3.86
N THR A 22 -3.73 -4.20 -2.53
CA THR A 22 -4.33 -3.06 -1.83
C THR A 22 -3.43 -1.85 -1.92
N ALA A 23 -2.12 -2.01 -1.69
CA ALA A 23 -1.15 -0.93 -1.87
C ALA A 23 -1.19 -0.36 -3.30
N TYR A 24 -1.36 -1.22 -4.31
CA TYR A 24 -1.50 -0.81 -5.71
C TYR A 24 -2.76 0.01 -5.95
N LYS A 25 -3.91 -0.44 -5.43
CA LYS A 25 -5.18 0.30 -5.51
C LYS A 25 -5.06 1.66 -4.84
N LEU A 26 -4.53 1.71 -3.62
CA LEU A 26 -4.32 2.95 -2.88
C LEU A 26 -3.40 3.92 -3.63
N ALA A 27 -2.33 3.42 -4.24
CA ALA A 27 -1.42 4.24 -5.06
C ALA A 27 -2.13 4.77 -6.32
N GLN A 28 -2.91 3.93 -6.98
CA GLN A 28 -3.65 4.28 -8.19
C GLN A 28 -4.78 5.28 -7.92
N GLU A 29 -5.45 5.15 -6.78
CA GLU A 29 -6.48 6.06 -6.29
C GLU A 29 -5.90 7.36 -5.69
N GLY A 30 -4.58 7.43 -5.51
CA GLY A 30 -3.92 8.60 -4.91
C GLY A 30 -4.21 8.77 -3.42
N ARG A 31 -4.60 7.69 -2.73
CA ARG A 31 -4.90 7.68 -1.28
C ARG A 31 -3.64 7.68 -0.41
N ILE A 32 -2.52 7.22 -0.99
CA ILE A 32 -1.20 7.19 -0.33
C ILE A 32 -0.23 8.09 -1.10
N PRO A 33 0.72 8.75 -0.41
CA PRO A 33 1.70 9.61 -1.05
C PRO A 33 2.68 8.77 -1.89
N ALA A 34 2.42 8.75 -3.20
CA ALA A 34 3.11 7.95 -4.19
C ALA A 34 3.56 8.82 -5.37
N GLN A 35 4.79 8.62 -5.83
CA GLN A 35 5.30 9.25 -7.05
C GLN A 35 5.43 8.20 -8.16
N LYS A 36 4.82 8.49 -9.31
CA LYS A 36 4.99 7.70 -10.52
C LYS A 36 6.23 8.20 -11.27
N VAL A 37 7.28 7.40 -11.28
CA VAL A 37 8.55 7.71 -11.98
C VAL A 37 8.69 6.72 -13.13
N GLY A 38 8.39 7.18 -14.34
CA GLY A 38 8.33 6.33 -15.53
C GLY A 38 7.26 5.24 -15.40
N LYS A 39 7.70 3.97 -15.41
CA LYS A 39 6.83 2.79 -15.21
C LYS A 39 6.73 2.30 -13.76
N HIS A 40 7.44 2.94 -12.82
CA HIS A 40 7.52 2.46 -11.45
C HIS A 40 6.90 3.43 -10.45
N TRP A 41 6.29 2.87 -9.40
CA TRP A 41 5.83 3.64 -8.25
C TRP A 41 6.95 3.71 -7.20
N ARG A 42 7.13 4.92 -6.67
CA ARG A 42 8.13 5.25 -5.65
C ARG A 42 7.42 5.92 -4.49
N PHE A 43 7.69 5.46 -3.27
CA PHE A 43 7.03 5.94 -2.06
C PHE A 43 8.07 6.50 -1.11
N HIS A 44 8.03 7.80 -0.81
CA HIS A 44 8.99 8.34 0.15
C HIS A 44 8.63 7.89 1.56
N ARG A 45 9.54 7.20 2.25
CA ARG A 45 9.35 6.70 3.62
C ARG A 45 8.92 7.82 4.55
N GLY A 46 9.59 8.99 4.51
CA GLY A 46 9.20 10.14 5.34
C GLY A 46 7.83 10.73 4.99
N ALA A 47 7.39 10.62 3.73
CA ALA A 47 6.03 11.05 3.35
C ALA A 47 4.98 10.05 3.85
N ILE A 48 5.26 8.75 3.76
CA ILE A 48 4.41 7.69 4.31
C ILE A 48 4.34 7.79 5.83
N ASP A 49 5.46 8.04 6.50
CA ASP A 49 5.52 8.20 7.96
C ASP A 49 4.65 9.38 8.42
N ARG A 50 4.75 10.54 7.76
CA ARG A 50 3.87 11.69 8.02
C ARG A 50 2.39 11.42 7.73
N TRP A 51 2.11 10.61 6.72
CA TRP A 51 0.74 10.20 6.37
C TRP A 51 0.14 9.29 7.46
N ILE A 52 0.90 8.29 7.95
CA ILE A 52 0.48 7.42 9.05
C ILE A 52 0.36 8.20 10.36
N ALA A 53 1.29 9.12 10.63
CA ALA A 53 1.30 9.97 11.82
C ALA A 53 0.09 10.93 11.93
N GLY A 54 -0.78 10.96 10.91
CA GLY A 54 -2.13 11.51 11.03
C GLY A 54 -2.26 13.00 10.75
N VAL A 55 -1.28 13.63 10.08
CA VAL A 55 -1.35 15.09 9.82
C VAL A 55 -2.34 15.44 8.69
N GLU A 56 -2.57 14.56 7.71
CA GLU A 56 -3.66 14.76 6.74
C GLU A 56 -3.95 13.47 5.95
N ALA A 57 -4.83 12.62 6.45
CA ALA A 57 -5.61 11.79 5.55
C ALA A 57 -6.68 12.72 4.95
N PRO A 58 -6.74 12.95 3.62
CA PRO A 58 -7.82 13.73 3.05
C PRO A 58 -9.13 13.03 3.41
N ARG A 59 -9.89 13.65 4.33
CA ARG A 59 -11.23 13.20 4.71
C ARG A 59 -12.11 13.34 3.47
N ARG A 60 -12.22 12.28 2.67
CA ARG A 60 -13.22 12.16 1.61
C ARG A 60 -13.80 10.74 1.56
N ALA A 61 -14.86 10.61 2.37
CA ALA A 61 -16.24 10.20 2.06
C ALA A 61 -16.55 8.82 1.44
N ASP A 62 -15.58 8.00 1.06
CA ASP A 62 -15.87 6.66 0.54
C ASP A 62 -14.74 5.69 0.92
N ASP A 63 -14.69 5.31 2.20
CA ASP A 63 -13.87 4.21 2.68
C ASP A 63 -14.81 3.09 3.16
N PRO A 64 -15.19 2.15 2.27
CA PRO A 64 -15.66 0.86 2.74
C PRO A 64 -14.43 0.17 3.32
N GLY A 65 -14.20 0.39 4.62
CA GLY A 65 -13.10 -0.15 5.39
C GLY A 65 -12.74 -1.55 4.91
N LEU A 66 -11.47 -1.69 4.50
CA LEU A 66 -10.86 -2.87 3.90
C LEU A 66 -11.67 -4.14 4.21
N PRO A 67 -12.35 -4.76 3.22
CA PRO A 67 -13.07 -5.99 3.48
C PRO A 67 -12.07 -7.00 4.04
N ARG A 68 -12.36 -7.54 5.23
CA ARG A 68 -11.64 -8.65 5.89
C ARG A 68 -11.72 -9.97 5.10
N THR A 69 -11.88 -9.90 3.79
CA THR A 69 -12.15 -11.04 2.93
C THR A 69 -10.96 -11.22 2.00
N GLY A 70 -10.13 -12.22 2.30
CA GLY A 70 -9.26 -12.81 1.29
C GLY A 70 -7.81 -13.05 1.65
N LEU A 71 -7.43 -13.21 2.92
CA LEU A 71 -6.23 -14.01 3.23
C LEU A 71 -6.60 -15.51 3.21
N LEU A 72 -7.08 -15.97 2.06
CA LEU A 72 -7.17 -17.39 1.74
C LEU A 72 -6.18 -17.61 0.62
N LYS A 73 -5.05 -18.22 0.97
CA LYS A 73 -4.25 -18.92 -0.02
C LYS A 73 -5.18 -19.90 -0.72
N ALA A 74 -5.32 -19.75 -2.02
CA ALA A 74 -5.74 -20.84 -2.88
C ALA A 74 -4.69 -21.96 -2.73
N HIS A 75 -4.93 -22.89 -1.80
CA HIS A 75 -4.39 -24.23 -1.92
C HIS A 75 -5.39 -25.03 -2.75
N ARG A 76 -5.19 -24.99 -4.06
CA ARG A 76 -5.74 -25.99 -4.99
C ARG A 76 -5.05 -27.32 -4.70
N THR A 77 -5.72 -28.22 -3.99
CA THR A 77 -5.55 -29.69 -4.01
C THR A 77 -6.69 -30.24 -3.12
N HIS A 78 -7.57 -31.16 -3.52
CA HIS A 78 -7.34 -32.45 -4.18
C HIS A 78 -8.63 -32.97 -4.84
N VAL A 79 -8.43 -33.95 -5.72
CA VAL A 79 -9.40 -34.69 -6.53
C VAL A 79 -10.34 -35.57 -5.66
N LYS A 80 -11.62 -35.64 -6.03
CA LYS A 80 -12.42 -36.87 -6.31
C LYS A 80 -13.85 -36.48 -6.64
#